data_AF-A0A2W6HXI6-F1
#
_entry.id   AF-A0A2W6HXI6-F1
#
_cell.length_a   1.000
_cell.length_b   1.000
_cell.length_c   1.000
_cell.angle_alpha   90.00
_cell.angle_beta   90.00
_cell.angle_gamma   90.00
#
_symmetry.space_group_name_H-M   'P 1'
#
loop_
_entity.id
_entity.type
_entity.pdbx_description
1 polymer ?
#
loop_
_entity_poly.entity_id
_entity_poly.type
_entity_poly.pdbx_seq_one_letter_code
_entity_poly.pdbx_strand_id
1 'polypeptide(L)'
;MSRVDVLAVMARDAADASNARHGDLEIQELLGSESQTARRNVAAVFDAARAVLSASDFTDLLHAEECLREALAACEPETPHEPV
;
A
#
# COMPACT_ATOMS: atom_id res chain seq x y z
N MET A 1 -16.27 0.74 47.23
CA MET A 1 -16.22 0.13 45.89
C MET A 1 -16.31 -1.37 46.05
N SER A 2 -17.26 -1.99 45.35
CA SER A 2 -17.48 -3.44 45.37
C SER A 2 -16.42 -4.16 44.53
N ARG A 3 -16.11 -5.42 44.84
CA ARG A 3 -15.26 -6.28 43.99
C ARG A 3 -15.80 -6.38 42.55
N VAL A 4 -17.11 -6.22 42.37
CA VAL A 4 -17.78 -6.23 41.07
C VAL A 4 -17.41 -4.98 40.25
N ASP A 5 -17.23 -3.83 40.90
CA ASP A 5 -16.85 -2.58 40.21
C ASP A 5 -15.43 -2.66 39.65
N VAL A 6 -14.52 -3.31 40.39
CA VAL A 6 -13.12 -3.48 39.96
C VAL A 6 -13.02 -4.40 38.75
N LEU A 7 -13.77 -5.50 38.73
CA LEU A 7 -13.80 -6.42 37.58
C LEU A 7 -14.39 -5.76 36.34
N ALA A 8 -15.42 -4.92 36.49
CA ALA A 8 -16.02 -4.18 35.38
C ALA A 8 -15.05 -3.18 34.76
N VAL A 9 -14.26 -2.48 35.59
CA VAL A 9 -13.20 -1.57 35.10
C VAL A 9 -12.10 -2.34 34.38
N MET A 10 -11.60 -3.44 34.95
CA MET A 10 -10.57 -4.26 34.31
C MET A 10 -11.02 -4.88 32.97
N ALA A 11 -12.29 -5.29 32.87
CA ALA A 11 -12.85 -5.81 31.62
C ALA A 11 -12.94 -4.73 30.54
N ARG A 12 -13.24 -3.49 30.93
CA ARG A 12 -13.31 -2.34 30.03
C ARG A 12 -11.92 -1.95 29.53
N ASP A 13 -10.95 -1.85 30.43
CA ASP A 13 -9.55 -1.58 30.06
C ASP A 13 -8.97 -2.68 29.15
N ALA A 14 -9.33 -3.94 29.38
CA ALA A 14 -8.92 -5.06 28.53
C ALA A 14 -9.55 -4.99 27.13
N ALA A 15 -10.82 -4.59 27.03
CA ALA A 15 -11.50 -4.39 25.75
C ALA A 15 -10.89 -3.20 24.97
N ASP A 16 -10.63 -2.09 25.65
CA ASP A 16 -10.01 -0.90 25.05
C ASP A 16 -8.58 -1.18 24.58
N ALA A 17 -7.79 -1.92 25.37
CA ALA A 17 -6.45 -2.37 24.97
C ALA A 17 -6.49 -3.36 23.80
N SER A 18 -7.51 -4.22 23.71
CA SER A 18 -7.69 -5.13 22.59
C SER A 18 -8.05 -4.38 21.31
N ASN A 19 -8.96 -3.40 21.39
CA ASN A 19 -9.37 -2.58 20.25
C ASN A 19 -8.21 -1.71 19.74
N ALA A 20 -7.40 -1.13 20.63
CA ALA A 20 -6.21 -0.37 20.24
C ALA A 20 -5.20 -1.23 19.49
N ARG A 21 -4.91 -2.44 19.98
CA ARG A 21 -4.01 -3.40 19.31
C ARG A 21 -4.55 -3.86 17.96
N HIS A 22 -5.86 -4.03 17.84
CA HIS A 22 -6.49 -4.42 16.59
C HIS A 22 -6.35 -3.30 15.54
N GLY A 23 -6.60 -2.04 15.93
CA GLY A 23 -6.39 -0.89 15.05
C GLY A 23 -4.92 -0.73 14.61
N ASP A 24 -3.96 -0.96 15.50
CA ASP A 24 -2.52 -0.92 15.14
C ASP A 24 -2.15 -1.99 14.10
N LEU A 25 -2.75 -3.19 14.20
CA LEU A 25 -2.54 -4.28 13.24
C LEU A 25 -3.17 -3.97 11.88
N GLU A 26 -4.40 -3.44 11.85
CA GLU A 26 -5.06 -3.03 10.61
C GLU A 26 -4.27 -1.92 9.89
N ILE A 27 -3.76 -0.93 10.64
CA ILE A 27 -2.91 0.14 10.09
C ILE A 27 -1.59 -0.46 9.55
N GLN A 28 -0.96 -1.39 10.28
CA GLN A 28 0.25 -2.05 9.80
C GLN A 28 0.03 -2.87 8.52
N GLU A 29 -1.10 -3.56 8.42
CA GLU A 29 -1.46 -4.36 7.25
C GLU A 29 -1.74 -3.47 6.04
N LEU A 30 -2.48 -2.38 6.23
CA LEU A 30 -2.74 -1.38 5.20
C LEU A 30 -1.43 -0.75 4.72
N LEU A 31 -0.62 -0.19 5.62
CA LEU A 31 0.66 0.43 5.26
C LEU A 31 1.64 -0.58 4.63
N GLY A 32 1.63 -1.82 5.10
CA GLY A 32 2.45 -2.91 4.57
C GLY A 32 2.04 -3.30 3.15
N SER A 33 0.73 -3.35 2.87
CA SER A 33 0.21 -3.68 1.54
C SER A 33 0.43 -2.53 0.54
N GLU A 34 0.17 -1.27 0.94
CA GLU A 34 0.47 -0.09 0.13
C GLU A 34 1.97 0.01 -0.18
N SER A 35 2.84 -0.23 0.80
CA SER A 35 4.29 -0.23 0.61
C SER A 35 4.76 -1.32 -0.35
N GLN A 36 4.16 -2.52 -0.28
CA GLN A 36 4.49 -3.61 -1.22
C GLN A 36 4.04 -3.28 -2.64
N THR A 37 2.84 -2.72 -2.81
CA THR A 37 2.33 -2.28 -4.12
C THR A 37 3.22 -1.18 -4.70
N ALA A 38 3.57 -0.16 -3.91
CA ALA A 38 4.47 0.90 -4.34
C ALA A 38 5.84 0.36 -4.79
N ARG A 39 6.43 -0.57 -4.03
CA ARG A 39 7.70 -1.22 -4.40
C ARG A 39 7.60 -2.01 -5.70
N ARG A 40 6.48 -2.72 -5.93
CA ARG A 40 6.24 -3.47 -7.17
C ARG A 40 6.10 -2.54 -8.37
N ASN A 41 5.35 -1.46 -8.22
CA ASN A 41 5.13 -0.49 -9.30
C ASN A 41 6.46 0.20 -9.69
N VAL A 42 7.26 0.61 -8.70
CA VAL A 42 8.59 1.17 -8.95
C VAL A 42 9.52 0.15 -9.62
N ALA A 43 9.51 -1.11 -9.19
CA ALA A 43 10.30 -2.16 -9.84
C ALA A 43 9.90 -2.34 -11.31
N ALA A 44 8.60 -2.37 -11.61
CA ALA A 44 8.09 -2.46 -12.97
C ALA A 44 8.55 -1.29 -13.86
N VAL A 45 8.58 -0.06 -13.32
CA VAL A 45 9.11 1.12 -14.04
C VAL A 45 10.59 0.93 -14.38
N PHE A 46 11.41 0.48 -13.42
CA PHE A 46 12.84 0.26 -13.66
C PHE A 46 13.10 -0.87 -14.67
N ASP A 47 12.33 -1.94 -14.62
CA ASP A 47 12.48 -3.06 -15.55
C ASP A 47 12.05 -2.67 -16.97
N ALA A 48 10.94 -1.95 -17.12
CA ALA A 48 10.51 -1.43 -18.41
C ALA A 48 11.50 -0.41 -18.98
N ALA A 49 12.02 0.51 -18.15
CA ALA A 49 13.04 1.47 -18.57
C ALA A 49 14.34 0.75 -19.01
N ARG A 50 14.75 -0.31 -18.30
CA ARG A 50 15.90 -1.13 -18.71
C ARG A 50 15.64 -1.81 -20.05
N ALA A 51 14.44 -2.36 -20.25
CA ALA A 51 14.05 -2.99 -21.51
C ALA A 51 14.15 -2.00 -22.68
N VAL A 52 13.62 -0.78 -22.54
CA VAL A 52 13.73 0.31 -23.53
C VAL A 52 15.20 0.60 -23.87
N LEU A 53 16.06 0.74 -22.85
CA LEU A 53 17.48 1.04 -23.05
C LEU A 53 18.27 -0.10 -23.68
N SER A 54 17.80 -1.35 -23.53
CA SER A 54 18.44 -2.55 -24.09
C SER A 54 17.86 -3.01 -25.42
N ALA A 55 16.73 -2.44 -25.84
CA ALA A 55 16.03 -2.83 -27.05
C ALA A 55 16.93 -2.64 -28.28
N SER A 56 17.09 -3.70 -29.07
CA SER A 56 17.92 -3.71 -30.26
C SER A 56 17.11 -3.64 -31.55
N ASP A 57 15.79 -3.88 -31.47
CA ASP A 57 14.85 -3.72 -32.57
C ASP A 57 13.69 -2.81 -32.21
N PHE A 58 13.01 -2.32 -33.25
CA PHE A 58 11.96 -1.32 -33.12
C PHE A 58 10.67 -1.86 -32.49
N THR A 59 10.38 -3.16 -32.66
CA THR A 59 9.18 -3.78 -32.10
C THR A 59 9.32 -3.96 -30.60
N ASP A 60 10.48 -4.44 -30.17
CA ASP A 60 10.86 -4.57 -28.76
C ASP A 60 10.92 -3.20 -28.09
N LEU A 61 11.41 -2.17 -28.80
CA LEU A 61 11.39 -0.79 -28.32
C LEU A 61 9.96 -0.29 -28.08
N LEU A 62 9.06 -0.44 -29.07
CA LEU A 62 7.66 -0.01 -28.94
C LEU A 62 6.95 -0.72 -27.79
N HIS A 63 7.17 -2.03 -27.65
CA HIS A 63 6.58 -2.81 -26.56
C HIS A 63 7.13 -2.37 -25.20
N ALA A 64 8.44 -2.17 -25.07
CA ALA A 64 9.06 -1.72 -23.84
C ALA A 64 8.61 -0.30 -23.45
N GLU A 65 8.42 0.59 -24.42
CA GLU A 65 7.86 1.92 -24.17
C GLU A 65 6.40 1.88 -23.71
N GLU A 66 5.59 0.97 -24.25
CA GLU A 66 4.23 0.74 -23.79
C GLU A 66 4.19 0.25 -22.35
N CYS A 67 4.99 -0.77 -22.01
CA CYS A 67 5.13 -1.25 -20.65
C CYS A 67 5.62 -0.15 -19.69
N LEU A 68 6.53 0.73 -20.13
CA LEU A 68 7.01 1.84 -19.32
C LEU A 68 5.89 2.85 -19.03
N ARG A 69 5.06 3.15 -20.02
CA ARG A 69 3.92 4.07 -19.86
C ARG A 69 2.89 3.53 -18.87
N GLU A 70 2.55 2.25 -18.98
CA GLU A 70 1.64 1.57 -18.05
C GLU A 70 2.20 1.54 -16.62
N ALA A 71 3.49 1.21 -16.46
CA ALA A 71 4.14 1.17 -15.16
C ALA A 71 4.18 2.55 -14.49
N LEU A 72 4.39 3.62 -15.27
CA LEU A 72 4.33 5.00 -14.78
C LEU A 72 2.91 5.40 -14.38
N ALA A 73 1.91 5.06 -15.18
CA ALA A 73 0.50 5.30 -14.86
C ALA A 73 0.08 4.59 -13.56
N ALA A 74 0.55 3.37 -13.32
CA ALA A 74 0.33 2.65 -12.06
C ALA A 74 1.02 3.28 -10.84
N CYS A 75 1.95 4.22 -11.05
CA CYS A 75 2.58 5.01 -9.98
C CYS A 75 1.89 6.35 -9.74
N GLU A 76 0.97 6.78 -10.61
CA GLU A 76 0.24 8.03 -10.41
C GLU A 76 -0.73 7.87 -9.24
N PRO A 77 -0.73 8.81 -8.27
CA PRO A 77 -1.71 8.80 -7.21
C PRO A 77 -3.07 9.10 -7.83
N GLU A 78 -4.06 8.23 -7.59
CA GLU A 78 -5.47 8.54 -7.87
C GLU A 78 -5.79 9.83 -7.13
N THR A 79 -5.93 10.95 -7.86
CA THR A 79 -6.29 12.23 -7.26
C THR A 79 -7.58 12.04 -6.46
N PRO A 80 -7.60 12.33 -5.14
CA PRO A 80 -8.85 12.37 -4.41
C PRO A 80 -9.76 13.36 -5.14
N HIS A 81 -10.92 12.89 -5.59
CA HIS A 81 -11.96 13.79 -6.07
C HIS A 81 -12.26 14.77 -4.92
N GLU A 82 -11.90 16.05 -5.09
CA GLU A 82 -12.32 17.09 -4.15
C GLU A 82 -13.86 17.02 -4.03
N PRO A 83 -14.43 17.05 -2.81
CA PRO A 83 -15.87 17.12 -2.68
C PRO A 83 -16.33 18.50 -3.15
N VAL A 84 -17.18 18.52 -4.18
CA VAL A 84 -17.89 19.72 -4.65
C VAL A 84 -19.04 20.04 -3.71
#